data_AF-A0ABD3U0G7-F1
#
_entry.id   AF-A0ABD3U0G7-F1
#
_cell.length_a   1.000
_cell.length_b   1.000
_cell.length_c   1.000
_cell.angle_alpha   90.00
_cell.angle_beta   90.00
_cell.angle_gamma   90.00
#
_symmetry.space_group_name_H-M   'P 1'
#
loop_
_entity.id
_entity.type
_entity.pdbx_description
1 polymer ?
#
loop_
_entity_poly.entity_id
_entity_poly.type
_entity_poly.pdbx_seq_one_letter_code
_entity_poly.pdbx_strand_id
1 'polypeptide(L)' 'MIKGDWVWAHSNTKLSYTHWSPVEPNDEGGNENCLMMFNYGLWNDKDCSVAYHYICEKDAVQG' A
#
# COMPACT_ATOMS: atom_id res chain seq x y z
N MET A 1 -0.88 -9.54 -12.04
CA MET A 1 -0.23 -9.38 -10.73
C MET A 1 -0.18 -10.77 -10.10
N ILE A 2 1.00 -11.24 -9.69
CA ILE A 2 1.10 -12.48 -8.90
C ILE A 2 0.71 -12.08 -7.48
N LYS A 3 -0.22 -12.81 -6.86
CA LYS A 3 -0.64 -12.59 -5.46
C LYS A 3 0.61 -12.57 -4.56
N GLY A 4 0.93 -11.42 -3.97
CA GLY A 4 2.08 -11.23 -3.07
C GLY A 4 3.17 -10.25 -3.55
N ASP A 5 3.19 -9.83 -4.83
CA ASP A 5 4.15 -8.82 -5.32
C ASP A 5 3.55 -7.41 -5.25
N TRP A 6 3.88 -6.66 -4.18
CA TRP A 6 3.46 -5.27 -4.01
C TRP A 6 4.30 -4.29 -4.85
N VAL A 7 3.63 -3.39 -5.57
CA VAL A 7 4.24 -2.35 -6.41
C VAL A 7 3.64 -0.98 -6.13
N TRP A 8 4.44 0.07 -6.31
CA TRP A 8 3.95 1.45 -6.26
C TRP A 8 3.10 1.75 -7.49
N ALA A 9 1.89 2.29 -7.28
CA ALA A 9 0.93 2.56 -8.36
C ALA A 9 1.46 3.55 -9.41
N HIS A 10 2.31 4.50 -9.00
CA HIS A 10 2.86 5.51 -9.92
C HIS A 10 3.91 4.95 -10.88
N SER A 11 4.84 4.13 -10.37
CA SER A 11 6.05 3.71 -11.10
C SER A 11 6.03 2.22 -11.49
N ASN A 12 5.09 1.44 -10.95
CA ASN A 12 5.06 -0.02 -11.05
C ASN A 12 6.36 -0.69 -10.54
N THR A 13 7.09 -0.02 -9.65
CA THR A 13 8.31 -0.57 -9.02
C THR A 13 7.95 -1.33 -7.75
N LYS A 14 8.68 -2.42 -7.49
CA LYS A 14 8.49 -3.23 -6.27
C LYS A 14 8.81 -2.42 -5.02
N LEU A 15 8.08 -2.70 -3.93
CA LEU A 15 8.43 -2.18 -2.60
C LEU A 15 9.85 -2.62 -2.21
N SER A 16 10.69 -1.66 -1.83
CA SER A 16 12.01 -1.92 -1.23
C SER A 16 11.98 -1.93 0.31
N TYR A 17 10.89 -1.42 0.90
CA TYR A 17 10.65 -1.32 2.32
C TYR A 17 9.19 -1.66 2.62
N THR A 18 8.97 -2.33 3.75
CA THR A 18 7.63 -2.65 4.25
C THR A 18 7.47 -2.29 5.72
N HIS A 19 6.27 -1.85 6.11
CA HIS A 19 5.92 -1.53 7.49
C HIS A 19 4.55 -2.11 7.89
N TRP A 20 4.32 -3.37 7.55
CA TRP A 20 3.08 -4.07 7.84
C TRP A 20 2.79 -4.12 9.36
N SER A 21 1.52 -3.96 9.70
CA SER A 21 1.01 -4.27 11.03
C SER A 21 1.20 -5.76 11.32
N PRO A 22 1.32 -6.18 12.59
CA PRO A 22 1.35 -7.61 12.91
C PRO A 22 0.20 -8.34 12.22
N VAL A 23 0.50 -9.50 11.61
CA VAL A 23 -0.42 -10.37 10.85
C VAL A 23 -0.72 -9.90 9.41
N GLU A 24 -0.29 -8.71 9.00
CA GLU A 24 -0.50 -8.19 7.63
C GLU A 24 0.66 -8.47 6.67
N PRO A 25 0.40 -8.54 5.35
CA PRO A 25 -0.91 -8.52 4.71
C PRO A 25 -1.66 -9.86 4.85
N ASN A 26 -2.97 -9.84 5.11
CA ASN A 26 -3.75 -11.04 5.44
C ASN A 26 -4.82 -11.43 4.40
N ASP A 27 -5.09 -10.58 3.40
CA ASP A 27 -6.10 -10.77 2.36
C ASP A 27 -7.50 -11.09 2.92
N GLU A 28 -8.00 -10.27 3.86
CA GLU A 28 -9.27 -10.46 4.55
C GLU A 28 -10.42 -10.49 3.54
N GLY A 29 -11.12 -11.63 3.43
CA GLY A 29 -12.19 -11.78 2.44
C GLY A 29 -11.73 -12.05 1.00
N GLY A 30 -10.43 -12.15 0.76
CA GLY A 30 -9.86 -12.55 -0.54
C GLY A 30 -9.82 -11.45 -1.59
N ASN A 31 -9.99 -10.19 -1.20
CA ASN A 31 -10.09 -9.04 -2.09
C ASN A 31 -9.25 -7.82 -1.65
N GLU A 32 -8.27 -7.99 -0.76
CA GLU A 32 -7.46 -6.87 -0.25
C GLU A 32 -6.20 -6.66 -1.08
N ASN A 33 -6.29 -5.76 -2.06
CA ASN A 33 -5.25 -5.54 -3.06
C ASN A 33 -4.68 -4.12 -3.05
N CYS A 34 -5.09 -3.29 -2.08
CA CYS A 34 -4.59 -1.94 -1.89
C CYS A 34 -3.97 -1.78 -0.50
N LEU A 35 -2.99 -0.88 -0.38
CA LEU A 35 -2.34 -0.59 0.88
C LEU A 35 -3.01 0.62 1.52
N MET A 36 -3.38 0.50 2.79
CA MET A 36 -3.68 1.65 3.64
C MET A 36 -2.60 1.81 4.72
N MET A 37 -2.54 2.99 5.35
CA MET A 37 -1.65 3.26 6.47
C MET A 37 -2.46 3.78 7.65
N PHE A 38 -2.28 3.16 8.82
CA PHE A 38 -2.86 3.64 10.06
C PHE A 38 -2.22 4.97 10.48
N ASN A 39 -2.88 5.73 11.34
CA ASN A 39 -2.34 6.99 11.86
C ASN A 39 -1.03 6.82 12.67
N TYR A 40 -0.75 5.62 13.16
CA TYR A 40 0.51 5.25 13.81
C TYR A 40 1.56 4.66 12.86
N GLY A 41 1.32 4.69 11.55
CA GLY A 41 2.33 4.41 10.51
C GLY A 41 2.44 2.95 10.05
N LEU A 42 1.79 1.99 10.71
CA LEU A 42 1.75 0.60 10.23
C LEU A 42 0.74 0.42 9.09
N TRP A 43 0.98 -0.59 8.26
CA TRP A 43 0.22 -0.84 7.04
C TRP A 43 -0.70 -2.05 7.17
N ASN A 44 -1.72 -2.07 6.32
CA ASN A 44 -2.70 -3.14 6.16
C ASN A 44 -3.08 -3.19 4.69
N ASP A 45 -3.25 -4.40 4.15
CA ASP A 45 -3.96 -4.57 2.91
C ASP A 45 -5.45 -4.35 3.14
N LYS A 46 -6.10 -3.64 2.21
CA LYS A 46 -7.53 -3.40 2.25
C LYS A 46 -8.12 -3.52 0.85
N ASP A 47 -9.42 -3.79 0.83
CA ASP A 47 -10.23 -3.66 -0.37
C ASP A 47 -10.08 -2.25 -0.96
N CYS A 48 -9.64 -2.19 -2.22
CA CYS A 48 -9.43 -0.97 -2.98
C CYS A 48 -10.68 -0.10 -3.15
N SER A 49 -11.87 -0.66 -2.99
CA SER A 49 -13.15 0.05 -3.12
C SER A 49 -13.49 0.90 -1.89
N VAL A 50 -12.80 0.70 -0.76
CA VAL A 50 -13.04 1.46 0.47
C VAL A 50 -12.42 2.85 0.36
N ALA A 51 -13.23 3.87 0.63
CA ALA A 51 -12.79 5.26 0.58
C ALA A 51 -11.99 5.65 1.84
N TYR A 52 -10.76 6.10 1.65
CA TYR A 52 -9.88 6.63 2.69
C TYR A 52 -9.29 7.98 2.30
N HIS A 53 -8.69 8.68 3.27
CA HIS A 53 -7.75 9.75 2.97
C HIS A 53 -6.48 9.18 2.34
N TYR A 54 -5.80 9.98 1.52
CA TYR A 54 -4.61 9.55 0.77
C TYR A 54 -3.48 10.58 0.87
N ILE A 55 -2.26 10.10 0.62
CA ILE A 55 -1.03 10.90 0.58
C ILE A 55 -0.53 10.87 -0.87
N CYS A 56 -0.21 12.05 -1.42
CA CYS A 56 0.41 12.16 -2.74
C CYS A 56 1.93 12.29 -2.62
N GLU A 57 2.63 11.65 -3.53
CA GLU A 57 4.06 11.88 -3.79
C GLU A 57 4.23 12.64 -5.10
N LYS A 58 5.26 13.48 -5.16
CA LYS A 58 5.73 14.11 -6.40
C LYS A 58 7.24 14.23 -6.35
N ASP A 59 7.87 14.26 -7.52
CA ASP A 59 9.29 14.52 -7.59
C ASP A 59 9.66 15.87 -6.93
N ALA A 60 10.80 15.86 -6.25
CA ALA A 60 11.43 17.10 -5.85
C ALA A 60 11.77 17.88 -7.12
N VAL A 61 11.42 19.16 -7.14
CA VAL A 61 11.80 20.02 -8.27
C VAL A 61 13.31 20.14 -8.24
N GLN A 62 13.99 19.54 -9.23
CA GLN A 62 15.40 19.84 -9.47
C GLN A 62 15.46 21.30 -9.95
N GLY A 63 16.20 22.12 -9.19
CA GLY A 63 16.56 23.47 -9.61
C GLY A 63 17.58 23.47 -10.74
#